data_AF-A0A358ARF7-F1
#
_entry.id   AF-A0A358ARF7-F1
#
_cell.length_a   1.000
_cell.length_b   1.000
_cell.length_c   1.000
_cell.angle_alpha   90.00
_cell.angle_beta   90.00
_cell.angle_gamma   90.00
#
_symmetry.space_group_name_H-M   'P 1'
#
loop_
_entity.id
_entity.type
_entity.pdbx_description
1 polymer ?
#
loop_
_entity_poly.entity_id
_entity_poly.type
_entity_poly.pdbx_seq_one_letter_code
_entity_poly.pdbx_strand_id
1 'polypeptide(L)' 'MKICPLCKVKFEDDADFCPVCKAQLDDLKVVEKAEKGKIPKSFWVSILAVFAFIVFMILLYSFFYSKIHG' A
#
# COMPACT_ATOMS: atom_id res chain seq x y z
N MET A 1 -25.91 -4.40 -14.10
CA MET A 1 -25.63 -5.48 -15.07
C MET A 1 -24.13 -5.70 -15.06
N LYS A 2 -23.65 -6.93 -14.79
CA LYS A 2 -22.22 -7.25 -14.81
C LYS A 2 -21.81 -7.70 -16.20
N ILE A 3 -20.59 -7.33 -16.59
CA ILE A 3 -19.97 -7.82 -17.81
C ILE A 3 -18.85 -8.79 -17.44
N CYS A 4 -18.81 -9.95 -18.09
CA CYS A 4 -17.76 -10.92 -17.82
C CYS A 4 -16.40 -10.33 -18.24
N PRO A 5 -15.39 -10.29 -17.36
CA PRO A 5 -14.06 -9.82 -17.75
C PRO A 5 -13.38 -10.72 -18.79
N LEU A 6 -13.79 -11.98 -18.92
CA LEU A 6 -13.18 -12.95 -19.82
C LEU A 6 -13.87 -13.01 -21.19
N CYS A 7 -15.20 -13.17 -21.23
CA CYS A 7 -15.94 -13.33 -22.48
C CYS A 7 -16.73 -12.08 -22.91
N LYS A 8 -16.71 -11.00 -22.10
CA LYS A 8 -17.42 -9.73 -22.35
C LYS A 8 -18.93 -9.85 -22.56
N VAL A 9 -19.51 -10.99 -22.20
CA VAL A 9 -20.97 -11.19 -22.20
C VAL A 9 -21.57 -10.47 -21.01
N LYS A 10 -22.69 -9.79 -21.22
CA LYS A 10 -23.48 -9.14 -20.17
C LYS A 10 -24.41 -10.17 -19.54
N PHE A 11 -24.48 -10.18 -18.21
CA PHE A 11 -25.38 -11.05 -17.47
C PHE A 11 -25.87 -10.37 -16.19
N GLU A 12 -26.84 -11.00 -15.55
CA GLU A 12 -27.48 -10.49 -14.33
C GLU A 12 -26.46 -10.37 -13.19
N ASP A 13 -26.61 -9.32 -12.39
CA ASP A 13 -25.61 -8.93 -11.39
C ASP A 13 -25.41 -9.94 -10.27
N ASP A 14 -26.32 -10.90 -10.11
CA ASP A 14 -26.37 -11.85 -9.00
C ASP A 14 -25.76 -13.23 -9.32
N ALA A 15 -25.17 -13.40 -10.50
CA ALA A 15 -24.51 -14.66 -10.85
C ALA A 15 -23.05 -14.70 -10.33
N ASP A 16 -22.76 -15.69 -9.48
CA ASP A 16 -21.41 -16.00 -8.96
C ASP A 16 -20.47 -16.52 -10.08
N PHE A 17 -21.06 -17.07 -11.15
CA PHE A 17 -20.35 -17.61 -12.31
C PHE A 17 -20.91 -17.04 -13.61
N CYS A 18 -20.03 -16.78 -14.58
CA CYS A 18 -20.50 -16.40 -15.91
C CYS A 18 -21.19 -17.59 -16.62
N PRO A 19 -22.41 -17.45 -17.14
CA PRO A 19 -23.16 -18.56 -17.75
C PRO A 19 -22.52 -19.11 -19.04
N VAL A 20 -21.64 -18.34 -19.68
CA VAL A 20 -21.02 -18.70 -20.96
C VAL A 20 -19.65 -19.33 -20.77
N CYS A 21 -18.76 -18.70 -19.99
CA CYS A 21 -17.40 -19.18 -19.80
C CYS A 21 -17.17 -19.89 -18.47
N LYS A 22 -18.19 -19.95 -17.58
CA LYS A 22 -18.17 -20.58 -16.25
C LYS A 22 -17.09 -20.04 -15.30
N ALA A 23 -16.51 -18.88 -15.61
CA ALA A 23 -15.55 -18.24 -14.73
C ALA A 23 -16.24 -17.70 -13.47
N GLN A 24 -15.57 -17.86 -12.32
CA GLN A 24 -16.02 -17.38 -11.02
C GLN A 24 -15.75 -15.87 -10.90
N LEU A 25 -16.73 -15.10 -10.44
CA LEU A 25 -16.68 -13.64 -10.40
C LEU A 25 -16.39 -13.03 -9.02
N ASP A 26 -16.56 -13.80 -7.95
CA ASP A 26 -16.42 -13.30 -6.57
C ASP A 26 -14.99 -12.93 -6.17
N ASP A 27 -13.98 -13.58 -6.78
CA ASP A 27 -12.58 -13.34 -6.45
C ASP A 27 -12.11 -11.91 -6.77
N LEU A 28 -12.79 -11.21 -7.70
CA LEU A 28 -12.40 -9.85 -8.12
C LEU A 28 -12.85 -8.76 -7.14
N LYS A 29 -13.96 -8.97 -6.42
CA LYS A 29 -14.49 -7.97 -5.46
C LYS A 29 -13.65 -7.86 -4.19
N VAL A 30 -12.90 -8.91 -3.85
CA VAL A 30 -12.06 -8.95 -2.65
C VAL A 30 -10.77 -8.16 -2.86
N VAL A 31 -10.25 -8.12 -4.08
CA VAL A 31 -8.99 -7.42 -4.40
C VAL A 31 -9.15 -5.89 -4.38
N GLU A 32 -10.26 -5.37 -4.92
CA GLU A 32 -10.48 -3.90 -4.95
C GLU A 32 -10.67 -3.29 -3.55
N LYS A 33 -11.11 -4.07 -2.56
CA LYS A 33 -11.23 -3.59 -1.17
C LYS A 33 -9.93 -3.64 -0.38
N ALA A 34 -8.90 -4.31 -0.87
CA ALA A 34 -7.61 -4.40 -0.20
C ALA A 34 -6.67 -3.20 -0.47
N GLU A 35 -6.91 -2.42 -1.53
CA GLU A 35 -5.97 -1.38 -1.98
C GLU A 35 -6.17 0.03 -1.41
N LYS A 36 -7.11 0.23 -0.47
CA LYS A 36 -7.15 1.48 0.33
C LYS A 36 -6.61 1.26 1.74
N GLY A 37 -5.48 0.56 1.84
CA GLY A 37 -4.66 0.51 3.04
C GLY A 37 -4.10 1.90 3.34
N LYS A 38 -4.84 2.69 4.13
CA LYS A 38 -4.33 3.92 4.73
C LYS A 38 -3.00 3.59 5.41
N ILE A 39 -1.90 4.19 4.95
CA ILE A 39 -0.58 4.06 5.57
C ILE A 39 -0.76 4.32 7.07
N PRO A 40 -0.42 3.35 7.95
CA PRO A 40 -0.68 3.51 9.37
C PRO A 40 0.13 4.69 9.89
N LYS A 41 -0.49 5.57 10.69
CA LYS A 41 0.15 6.78 11.23
C LYS A 41 1.47 6.47 11.96
N SER A 42 1.57 5.28 12.57
CA SER A 42 2.81 4.78 13.19
C SER A 42 3.98 4.65 12.23
N PHE A 43 3.74 4.36 10.94
CA PHE A 43 4.80 4.30 9.93
C PHE A 43 5.43 5.68 9.70
N TRP A 44 4.62 6.75 9.68
CA TRP A 44 5.11 8.13 9.58
C TRP A 44 5.88 8.58 10.81
N VAL A 45 5.43 8.18 12.00
CA VAL A 45 6.14 8.49 13.26
C VAL A 45 7.52 7.83 13.29
N SER A 46 7.61 6.56 12.88
CA SER A 46 8.90 5.85 12.81
C SER A 46 9.87 6.50 11.83
N ILE A 47 9.40 6.91 10.65
CA ILE A 47 10.24 7.62 9.67
C ILE A 47 10.77 8.93 10.26
N LEU A 48 9.90 9.74 10.87
CA LEU A 48 10.29 11.01 11.47
C LEU A 48 11.34 10.81 12.59
N ALA A 49 11.16 9.79 13.43
CA ALA A 49 12.07 9.49 14.52
C ALA A 49 13.47 9.11 14.01
N VAL A 50 13.55 8.29 12.97
CA VAL A 50 14.83 7.90 12.34
C VAL A 50 15.53 9.11 11.74
N PHE A 51 14.81 9.95 11.00
CA PHE A 51 15.39 11.17 10.43
C PHE A 51 15.92 12.12 11.50
N ALA A 52 15.16 12.34 12.57
CA ALA A 52 15.59 13.18 13.68
C ALA A 52 16.87 12.63 14.36
N PHE A 53 16.93 11.32 14.56
CA PHE A 53 18.09 10.67 15.16
C PHE A 53 19.35 10.78 14.28
N ILE A 54 19.21 10.59 12.96
CA ILE A 54 20.33 10.70 12.01
C ILE A 54 20.89 12.13 12.02
N VAL A 55 20.03 13.15 11.94
CA VAL A 55 20.46 14.56 11.98
C VAL A 55 21.15 14.88 13.29
N PHE A 56 20.61 14.42 14.42
CA PHE A 56 21.22 14.61 15.74
C PHE A 56 22.62 13.97 15.82
N MET A 57 22.79 12.74 15.32
CA MET A 57 24.08 12.07 15.27
C MET A 57 25.10 12.83 14.41
N ILE A 58 24.68 13.36 13.25
CA ILE A 58 25.56 14.15 12.37
C ILE A 58 26.00 15.45 13.07
N LEU A 59 25.09 16.13 13.77
CA LEU A 59 25.41 17.36 14.51
C LEU A 59 26.40 17.09 15.64
N LEU A 60 26.20 16.02 16.40
CA LEU A 60 27.14 15.61 17.44
C LEU A 60 28.49 15.26 16.82
N TYR A 61 28.52 14.46 15.75
CA TYR A 61 29.75 14.10 15.08
C TYR A 61 30.52 15.34 14.61
N SER A 62 29.84 16.27 13.94
CA SER A 62 30.43 17.53 13.50
C SER A 62 30.97 18.34 14.67
N PHE A 63 30.21 18.47 15.75
CA PHE A 63 30.61 19.20 16.96
C PHE A 63 31.84 18.58 17.65
N PHE A 64 31.86 17.25 17.83
CA PHE A 64 32.99 16.55 18.42
C PHE A 64 34.22 16.58 17.51
N TYR A 65 34.02 16.42 16.19
CA TYR A 65 35.11 16.50 15.22
C TYR A 65 35.75 17.88 15.20
N SER A 66 34.94 18.95 15.18
CA SER A 66 35.44 20.33 15.30
C SER A 66 36.17 20.60 16.62
N LYS A 67 35.78 19.94 17.72
CA LYS A 67 36.44 20.10 19.02
C LYS A 67 37.76 19.32 19.14
N ILE A 68 37.91 18.20 18.42
CA ILE A 68 39.09 17.33 18.50
C ILE A 68 40.21 17.78 17.53
N HIS A 69 39.85 18.43 16.42
CA HIS A 69 40.79 18.86 15.38
C HIS A 69 41.05 20.39 15.33
N GLY A 70 40.41 21.16 16.22
CA GLY A 70 40.56 22.62 16.33
C GLY A 70 41.36 23.05 17.55
#